data_AF-A0A7S0EAX5-F1
#
_entry.id   AF-A0A7S0EAX5-F1
#
_cell.length_a   1.000
_cell.length_b   1.000
_cell.length_c   1.000
_cell.angle_alpha   90.00
_cell.angle_beta   90.00
_cell.angle_gamma   90.00
#
_symmetry.space_group_name_H-M   'P 1'
#
loop_
_entity.id
_entity.type
_entity.pdbx_description
1 polymer ?
#
loop_
_entity_poly.entity_id
_entity_poly.type
_entity_poly.pdbx_seq_one_letter_code
_entity_poly.pdbx_strand_id
1 'polypeptide(L)'
;AKATMGWPEEERKRILGVHVRRGDSCLHAAMSASRPLCMPTKLYLDAIAGMVDMYDIPAVFLATDSQEAIEEITRFARRRRLQLMYQRFDRNVFSNSFFIEHMVESGFLETSVITESTLVDLMLLAECDFFVGSFSSQLSRLALSLLAIRIGKPPPFISVDGYSWGRHALEEMWEVTQELLN
;
A
#
# COMPACT_ATOMS: atom_id res chain seq x y z
N ALA A 1 11.45 -14.00 -2.78
CA ALA A 1 10.16 -13.45 -2.33
C ALA A 1 8.95 -14.17 -2.95
N LYS A 2 8.70 -14.09 -4.26
CA LYS A 2 7.47 -14.65 -4.88
C LYS A 2 7.24 -16.14 -4.65
N ALA A 3 8.25 -16.97 -4.89
CA ALA A 3 8.16 -18.43 -4.73
C ALA A 3 7.72 -18.84 -3.32
N THR A 4 8.19 -18.13 -2.28
CA THR A 4 7.86 -18.45 -0.88
C THR A 4 6.47 -17.97 -0.46
N MET A 5 5.82 -17.10 -1.24
CA MET A 5 4.48 -16.57 -0.98
C MET A 5 3.39 -17.28 -1.79
N GLY A 6 3.77 -18.25 -2.62
CA GLY A 6 2.84 -18.91 -3.54
C GLY A 6 2.37 -18.00 -4.66
N TRP A 7 3.17 -16.99 -5.04
CA TRP A 7 2.81 -16.07 -6.13
C TRP A 7 2.39 -16.86 -7.38
N PRO A 8 1.21 -16.60 -7.98
CA PRO A 8 0.73 -17.36 -9.14
C PRO A 8 1.79 -17.34 -10.24
N GLU A 9 2.02 -18.45 -10.95
CA GLU A 9 3.03 -18.53 -12.03
C GLU A 9 2.45 -18.16 -13.41
N GLU A 10 1.13 -18.31 -13.62
CA GLU A 10 0.47 -18.25 -14.94
C GLU A 10 0.34 -16.87 -15.61
N GLU A 11 0.16 -16.86 -16.94
CA GLU A 11 0.07 -15.69 -17.84
C GLU A 11 -1.17 -14.79 -17.67
N ARG A 12 -2.16 -15.17 -16.85
CA ARG A 12 -3.37 -14.37 -16.59
C ARG A 12 -3.56 -14.07 -15.11
N LYS A 13 -2.57 -13.41 -14.52
CA LYS A 13 -2.67 -12.96 -13.13
C LYS A 13 -3.74 -11.86 -13.06
N ARG A 14 -4.66 -12.03 -12.11
CA ARG A 14 -5.60 -11.01 -11.65
C ARG A 14 -5.33 -10.88 -10.17
N ILE A 15 -4.30 -10.11 -9.85
CA ILE A 15 -3.85 -9.90 -8.47
C ILE A 15 -4.23 -8.49 -8.06
N LEU A 16 -4.95 -8.38 -6.96
CA LEU A 16 -5.21 -7.12 -6.30
C LEU A 16 -4.07 -6.78 -5.34
N GLY A 17 -3.33 -5.72 -5.66
CA GLY A 17 -2.38 -5.12 -4.73
C GLY A 17 -3.11 -4.28 -3.70
N VAL A 18 -2.86 -4.52 -2.42
CA VAL A 18 -3.43 -3.78 -1.30
C VAL A 18 -2.30 -3.24 -0.46
N HIS A 19 -2.28 -1.92 -0.26
CA HIS A 19 -1.35 -1.29 0.65
C HIS A 19 -2.08 -0.67 1.84
N VAL A 20 -1.85 -1.21 3.04
CA VAL A 20 -2.38 -0.68 4.30
C VAL A 20 -1.22 -0.11 5.11
N ARG A 21 -1.07 1.21 5.08
CA ARG A 21 -0.11 1.93 5.92
C ARG A 21 -0.73 2.19 7.29
N ARG A 22 -0.09 1.70 8.34
CA ARG A 22 -0.35 2.09 9.72
C ARG A 22 0.97 2.53 10.38
N GLY A 23 1.39 1.83 11.44
CA GLY A 23 2.60 2.14 12.20
C GLY A 23 2.59 3.52 12.84
N ASP A 24 3.77 4.13 12.86
CA ASP A 24 4.05 5.49 13.32
C ASP A 24 3.21 6.58 12.63
N SER A 25 2.72 6.30 11.42
CA SER A 25 1.92 7.25 10.65
C SER A 25 0.58 7.55 11.34
N CYS A 26 0.03 6.59 12.09
CA CYS A 26 -1.18 6.82 12.89
C CYS A 26 -0.90 7.71 14.11
N LEU A 27 0.27 7.55 14.72
CA LEU A 27 0.71 8.40 15.83
C LEU A 27 0.94 9.84 15.34
N HIS A 28 1.59 9.98 14.18
CA HIS A 28 1.79 11.28 13.53
C HIS A 28 0.48 12.00 13.21
N ALA A 29 -0.53 11.27 12.74
CA ALA A 29 -1.86 11.83 12.47
C ALA A 29 -2.60 12.22 13.76
N ALA A 30 -2.48 11.43 14.82
CA ALA A 30 -3.04 11.78 16.13
C ALA A 30 -2.39 13.03 16.75
N MET A 31 -1.11 13.28 16.43
CA MET A 31 -0.35 14.43 16.94
C MET A 31 -0.38 15.65 16.01
N SER A 32 -0.91 15.54 14.79
CA SER A 32 -0.88 16.58 13.77
C SER A 32 -2.29 16.93 13.31
N ALA A 33 -2.68 18.20 13.42
CA ALA A 33 -3.96 18.69 12.91
C ALA A 33 -4.10 18.62 11.37
N SER A 34 -3.00 18.40 10.64
CA SER A 34 -2.95 18.45 9.18
C SER A 34 -2.87 17.09 8.49
N ARG A 35 -2.71 15.98 9.23
CA ARG A 35 -2.64 14.63 8.64
C ARG A 35 -3.91 13.83 8.99
N PRO A 36 -4.56 13.19 8.00
CA PRO A 36 -5.74 12.37 8.27
C PRO A 36 -5.39 11.19 9.17
N LEU A 37 -6.28 10.90 10.12
CA LEU A 37 -6.19 9.69 10.96
C LEU A 37 -6.08 8.45 10.07
N CYS A 38 -5.38 7.44 10.57
CA CYS A 38 -5.27 6.17 9.88
C CYS A 38 -6.65 5.61 9.51
N MET A 39 -6.76 5.18 8.26
CA MET A 39 -8.01 4.64 7.75
C MET A 39 -8.30 3.28 8.40
N PRO A 40 -9.51 3.04 8.91
CA PRO A 40 -9.86 1.74 9.49
C PRO A 40 -9.82 0.65 8.43
N THR A 41 -9.38 -0.56 8.79
CA THR A 41 -9.28 -1.70 7.85
C THR A 41 -10.59 -2.01 7.16
N LYS A 42 -11.72 -1.74 7.82
CA LYS A 42 -13.06 -1.93 7.24
C LYS A 42 -13.19 -1.24 5.87
N LEU A 43 -12.65 -0.04 5.69
CA LEU A 43 -12.70 0.67 4.40
C LEU A 43 -11.89 -0.06 3.33
N TYR A 44 -10.74 -0.61 3.68
CA TYR A 44 -9.97 -1.46 2.79
C TYR A 44 -10.74 -2.75 2.45
N LEU A 45 -11.36 -3.41 3.42
CA LEU A 45 -12.15 -4.63 3.18
C LEU A 45 -13.35 -4.37 2.26
N ASP A 46 -14.05 -3.26 2.45
CA ASP A 46 -15.17 -2.86 1.59
C ASP A 46 -14.67 -2.58 0.16
N ALA A 47 -13.54 -1.90 0.01
CA ALA A 47 -12.91 -1.65 -1.29
C ALA A 47 -12.41 -2.94 -1.97
N ILE A 48 -11.77 -3.83 -1.22
CA ILE A 48 -11.31 -5.14 -1.70
C ILE A 48 -12.52 -5.95 -2.18
N ALA A 49 -13.61 -6.00 -1.40
CA ALA A 49 -14.82 -6.71 -1.78
C ALA A 49 -15.37 -6.19 -3.11
N GLY A 50 -15.51 -4.86 -3.26
CA GLY A 50 -15.98 -4.25 -4.49
C GLY A 50 -15.11 -4.60 -5.71
N MET A 51 -13.79 -4.55 -5.56
CA MET A 51 -12.85 -4.90 -6.63
C MET A 51 -12.89 -6.39 -6.99
N VAL A 52 -12.93 -7.26 -5.97
CA VAL A 52 -13.01 -8.72 -6.14
C VAL A 52 -14.30 -9.10 -6.87
N ASP A 53 -15.43 -8.52 -6.48
CA ASP A 53 -16.73 -8.79 -7.11
C ASP A 53 -16.80 -8.25 -8.54
N MET A 54 -16.26 -7.06 -8.78
CA MET A 54 -16.33 -6.41 -10.09
C MET A 54 -15.43 -7.06 -11.15
N TYR A 55 -14.24 -7.53 -10.77
CA TYR A 55 -13.22 -8.01 -11.70
C TYR A 55 -12.93 -9.52 -11.58
N ASP A 56 -13.66 -10.22 -10.71
CA ASP A 56 -13.49 -11.67 -10.45
C ASP A 56 -12.02 -12.00 -10.10
N ILE A 57 -11.51 -11.30 -9.07
CA ILE A 57 -10.10 -11.36 -8.66
C ILE A 57 -9.89 -12.56 -7.71
N PRO A 58 -9.04 -13.56 -8.06
CA PRO A 58 -8.78 -14.72 -7.22
C PRO A 58 -7.74 -14.51 -6.12
N ALA A 59 -6.87 -13.50 -6.26
CA ALA A 59 -5.68 -13.34 -5.43
C ALA A 59 -5.47 -11.89 -4.97
N VAL A 60 -5.00 -11.74 -3.74
CA VAL A 60 -4.68 -10.46 -3.09
C VAL A 60 -3.25 -10.50 -2.59
N PHE A 61 -2.46 -9.49 -2.96
CA PHE A 61 -1.18 -9.20 -2.32
C PHE A 61 -1.35 -8.06 -1.33
N LEU A 62 -0.94 -8.25 -0.09
CA LEU A 62 -1.03 -7.27 1.00
C LEU A 62 0.37 -6.80 1.42
N ALA A 63 0.63 -5.52 1.19
CA ALA A 63 1.73 -4.77 1.79
C ALA A 63 1.21 -4.03 3.03
N THR A 64 1.77 -4.31 4.20
CA THR A 64 1.40 -3.65 5.44
C THR A 64 2.45 -3.83 6.55
N ASP A 65 2.56 -2.80 7.37
CA ASP A 65 3.31 -2.77 8.63
C ASP A 65 2.46 -3.20 9.84
N SER A 66 1.17 -3.53 9.66
CA SER A 66 0.26 -3.85 10.76
C SER A 66 -0.12 -5.32 10.83
N GLN A 67 0.22 -5.96 11.95
CA GLN A 67 -0.20 -7.33 12.25
C GLN A 67 -1.74 -7.47 12.32
N GLU A 68 -2.43 -6.49 12.89
CA GLU A 68 -3.90 -6.47 12.96
C GLU A 68 -4.54 -6.44 11.56
N ALA A 69 -4.00 -5.64 10.64
CA ALA A 69 -4.48 -5.61 9.26
C ALA A 69 -4.31 -6.96 8.55
N ILE A 70 -3.19 -7.66 8.79
CA ILE A 70 -2.97 -9.03 8.28
C ILE A 70 -4.04 -9.98 8.79
N GLU A 71 -4.34 -9.95 10.08
CA GLU A 71 -5.32 -10.86 10.69
C GLU A 71 -6.74 -10.62 10.17
N GLU A 72 -7.14 -9.36 10.03
CA GLU A 72 -8.44 -8.96 9.48
C GLU A 72 -8.60 -9.35 8.02
N ILE A 73 -7.59 -9.04 7.19
CA ILE A 73 -7.61 -9.35 5.76
C ILE A 73 -7.47 -10.87 5.54
N THR A 74 -6.73 -11.60 6.37
CA THR A 74 -6.68 -13.07 6.33
C THR A 74 -8.04 -13.69 6.61
N ARG A 75 -8.75 -13.21 7.64
CA ARG A 75 -10.12 -13.67 7.94
C ARG A 75 -11.09 -13.37 6.80
N PHE A 76 -10.94 -12.22 6.15
CA PHE A 76 -11.73 -11.87 4.97
C PHE A 76 -11.40 -12.78 3.78
N ALA A 77 -10.13 -12.91 3.40
CA ALA A 77 -9.67 -13.71 2.29
C ALA A 77 -10.11 -15.17 2.42
N ARG A 78 -9.98 -15.77 3.62
CA ARG A 78 -10.46 -17.13 3.90
C ARG A 78 -11.96 -17.29 3.67
N ARG A 79 -12.78 -16.33 4.11
CA ARG A 79 -14.25 -16.36 3.90
C ARG A 79 -14.63 -16.27 2.42
N ARG A 80 -13.85 -15.52 1.65
CA ARG A 80 -14.05 -15.27 0.23
C ARG A 80 -13.30 -16.26 -0.69
N ARG A 81 -12.57 -17.22 -0.10
CA ARG A 81 -11.71 -18.19 -0.81
C ARG A 81 -10.68 -17.51 -1.73
N LEU A 82 -10.15 -16.36 -1.29
CA LEU A 82 -9.10 -15.64 -1.98
C LEU A 82 -7.74 -16.17 -1.55
N GLN A 83 -6.81 -16.23 -2.50
CA GLN A 83 -5.41 -16.44 -2.20
C GLN A 83 -4.82 -15.14 -1.63
N LEU A 84 -4.43 -15.15 -0.36
CA LEU A 84 -3.75 -14.01 0.28
C LEU A 84 -2.24 -14.23 0.31
N MET A 85 -1.51 -13.25 -0.19
CA MET A 85 -0.05 -13.19 -0.20
C MET A 85 0.41 -11.95 0.57
N TYR A 86 1.43 -12.08 1.41
CA TYR A 86 2.09 -10.97 2.08
C TYR A 86 3.49 -11.41 2.48
N GLN A 87 4.41 -10.44 2.60
CA GLN A 87 5.77 -10.75 3.05
C GLN A 87 5.78 -11.23 4.50
N ARG A 88 6.42 -12.37 4.77
CA ARG A 88 6.64 -12.83 6.15
C ARG A 88 7.94 -12.25 6.67
N PHE A 89 7.84 -11.20 7.46
CA PHE A 89 8.95 -10.55 8.16
C PHE A 89 8.48 -10.18 9.57
N ASP A 90 9.42 -10.08 10.52
CA ASP A 90 9.11 -9.71 11.90
C ASP A 90 8.67 -8.24 11.94
N ARG A 91 7.37 -8.03 12.20
CA ARG A 91 6.74 -6.70 12.24
C ARG A 91 6.83 -6.04 13.60
N ASN A 92 7.40 -6.69 14.60
CA ASN A 92 7.63 -6.07 15.91
C ASN A 92 8.58 -4.87 15.80
N VAL A 93 9.38 -4.79 14.73
CA VAL A 93 10.18 -3.61 14.38
C VAL A 93 9.34 -2.35 14.15
N PHE A 94 8.05 -2.49 13.83
CA PHE A 94 7.11 -1.39 13.60
C PHE A 94 6.11 -1.18 14.74
N SER A 95 6.12 -2.01 15.78
CA SER A 95 5.18 -1.92 16.91
C SER A 95 5.62 -0.94 18.01
N ASN A 96 6.85 -0.45 17.96
CA ASN A 96 7.34 0.50 18.95
C ASN A 96 6.73 1.88 18.72
N SER A 97 6.37 2.55 19.81
CA SER A 97 5.78 3.91 19.80
C SER A 97 6.79 5.02 19.42
N PHE A 98 8.00 4.65 19.03
CA PHE A 98 9.03 5.58 18.59
C PHE A 98 9.05 5.67 17.06
N PHE A 99 9.32 6.87 16.54
CA PHE A 99 9.49 7.09 15.10
C PHE A 99 10.59 6.15 14.55
N ILE A 100 10.36 5.61 13.35
CA ILE A 100 11.31 4.68 12.70
C ILE A 100 12.67 5.35 12.54
N GLU A 101 12.68 6.65 12.23
CA GLU A 101 13.87 7.47 12.11
C GLU A 101 14.68 7.47 13.42
N HIS A 102 14.03 7.64 14.57
CA HIS A 102 14.72 7.61 15.86
C HIS A 102 15.20 6.21 16.26
N MET A 103 14.50 5.15 15.84
CA MET A 103 14.97 3.77 16.07
C MET A 103 16.21 3.44 15.23
N VAL A 104 16.31 4.01 14.03
CA VAL A 104 17.51 3.94 13.19
C VAL A 104 18.65 4.76 13.80
N GLU A 105 18.39 6.00 14.20
CA GLU A 105 19.40 6.88 14.83
C GLU A 105 19.97 6.29 16.14
N SER A 106 19.14 5.56 16.89
CA SER A 106 19.55 4.91 18.14
C SER A 106 20.22 3.54 17.95
N GLY A 107 20.37 3.06 16.70
CA GLY A 107 21.01 1.79 16.39
C GLY A 107 20.22 0.54 16.78
N PHE A 108 18.95 0.70 17.20
CA PHE A 108 18.06 -0.42 17.54
C PHE A 108 17.49 -1.12 16.30
N LEU A 109 17.66 -0.52 15.11
CA LEU A 109 17.03 -0.98 13.89
C LEU A 109 17.98 -0.87 12.70
N GLU A 110 18.28 -2.02 12.10
CA GLU A 110 19.02 -2.13 10.83
C GLU A 110 18.18 -1.52 9.69
N THR A 111 18.57 -0.34 9.21
CA THR A 111 17.89 0.37 8.11
C THR A 111 17.79 -0.48 6.85
N SER A 112 18.81 -1.29 6.61
CA SER A 112 18.93 -2.21 5.47
C SER A 112 17.69 -3.10 5.31
N VAL A 113 17.22 -3.70 6.40
CA VAL A 113 16.09 -4.65 6.42
C VAL A 113 14.78 -3.95 6.10
N ILE A 114 14.53 -2.76 6.65
CA ILE A 114 13.30 -1.99 6.39
C ILE A 114 13.27 -1.47 4.96
N THR A 115 14.41 -0.95 4.49
CA THR A 115 14.52 -0.48 3.11
C THR A 115 14.30 -1.64 2.14
N GLU A 116 14.93 -2.78 2.37
CA GLU A 116 14.73 -3.97 1.55
C GLU A 116 13.27 -4.44 1.57
N SER A 117 12.65 -4.58 2.75
CA SER A 117 11.26 -5.02 2.85
C SER A 117 10.30 -4.07 2.14
N THR A 118 10.51 -2.76 2.29
CA THR A 118 9.72 -1.71 1.65
C THR A 118 9.88 -1.74 0.13
N LEU A 119 11.11 -1.93 -0.36
CA LEU A 119 11.37 -2.07 -1.80
C LEU A 119 10.72 -3.34 -2.36
N VAL A 120 10.77 -4.47 -1.65
CA VAL A 120 10.09 -5.69 -2.07
C VAL A 120 8.57 -5.48 -2.11
N ASP A 121 7.98 -4.81 -1.12
CA ASP A 121 6.54 -4.51 -1.11
C ASP A 121 6.17 -3.63 -2.30
N LEU A 122 6.96 -2.59 -2.55
CA LEU A 122 6.78 -1.68 -3.68
C LEU A 122 6.79 -2.43 -5.02
N MET A 123 7.80 -3.27 -5.24
CA MET A 123 7.95 -4.01 -6.49
C MET A 123 6.84 -5.05 -6.66
N LEU A 124 6.42 -5.73 -5.59
CA LEU A 124 5.30 -6.68 -5.65
C LEU A 124 3.95 -6.00 -5.89
N LEU A 125 3.71 -4.83 -5.28
CA LEU A 125 2.54 -4.01 -5.57
C LEU A 125 2.52 -3.56 -7.04
N ALA A 126 3.67 -3.14 -7.58
CA ALA A 126 3.79 -2.70 -8.98
C ALA A 126 3.52 -3.83 -9.99
N GLU A 127 3.70 -5.08 -9.58
CA GLU A 127 3.41 -6.26 -10.39
C GLU A 127 1.96 -6.75 -10.33
N CYS A 128 1.13 -6.18 -9.45
CA CYS A 128 -0.30 -6.46 -9.40
C CYS A 128 -1.05 -5.83 -10.59
N ASP A 129 -2.31 -6.23 -10.79
CA ASP A 129 -3.13 -5.79 -11.93
C ASP A 129 -4.16 -4.72 -11.53
N PHE A 130 -4.46 -4.68 -10.24
CA PHE A 130 -5.41 -3.78 -9.60
C PHE A 130 -4.80 -3.21 -8.32
N PHE A 131 -5.32 -2.09 -7.82
CA PHE A 131 -4.77 -1.45 -6.62
C PHE A 131 -5.84 -0.94 -5.64
N VAL A 132 -5.67 -1.22 -4.35
CA VAL A 132 -6.35 -0.52 -3.25
C VAL A 132 -5.31 0.04 -2.29
N GLY A 133 -5.43 1.32 -1.95
CA GLY A 133 -4.53 1.95 -0.98
C GLY A 133 -5.03 3.29 -0.48
N SER A 134 -4.21 3.97 0.29
CA SER A 134 -4.40 5.37 0.68
C SER A 134 -3.37 6.24 -0.04
N PHE A 135 -3.79 7.26 -0.79
CA PHE A 135 -2.87 8.14 -1.52
C PHE A 135 -2.27 9.27 -0.69
N SER A 136 -2.70 9.43 0.56
CA SER A 136 -1.90 10.12 1.56
C SER A 136 -0.52 9.47 1.74
N SER A 137 -0.39 8.15 1.52
CA SER A 137 0.89 7.43 1.54
C SER A 137 1.66 7.58 0.23
N GLN A 138 2.93 7.99 0.34
CA GLN A 138 3.87 8.06 -0.79
C GLN A 138 4.12 6.68 -1.42
N LEU A 139 4.19 5.62 -0.60
CA LEU A 139 4.40 4.26 -1.08
C LEU A 139 3.24 3.79 -1.97
N SER A 140 2.00 4.10 -1.59
CA SER A 140 0.83 3.80 -2.43
C SER A 140 0.88 4.52 -3.77
N ARG A 141 1.24 5.81 -3.76
CA ARG A 141 1.33 6.63 -4.98
C ARG A 141 2.41 6.09 -5.91
N LEU A 142 3.58 5.79 -5.37
CA LEU A 142 4.69 5.23 -6.15
C LEU A 142 4.35 3.86 -6.73
N ALA A 143 3.75 2.97 -5.91
CA ALA A 143 3.31 1.65 -6.36
C ALA A 143 2.31 1.74 -7.53
N LEU A 144 1.29 2.60 -7.40
CA LEU A 144 0.31 2.82 -8.47
C LEU A 144 0.96 3.40 -9.72
N SER A 145 1.90 4.33 -9.59
CA SER A 145 2.63 4.90 -10.72
C SER A 145 3.46 3.85 -11.45
N LEU A 146 4.21 3.01 -10.74
CA LEU A 146 4.99 1.93 -11.34
C LEU A 146 4.09 0.90 -12.02
N LEU A 147 2.96 0.55 -11.39
CA LEU A 147 1.95 -0.33 -11.99
C LEU A 147 1.42 0.26 -13.30
N ALA A 148 1.00 1.53 -13.29
CA ALA A 148 0.48 2.21 -14.48
C ALA A 148 1.50 2.28 -15.62
N ILE A 149 2.77 2.54 -15.30
CA ILE A 149 3.88 2.49 -16.27
C ILE A 149 4.04 1.09 -16.85
N ARG A 150 4.07 0.05 -15.99
CA ARG A 150 4.21 -1.36 -16.39
C ARG A 150 3.14 -1.78 -17.39
N ILE A 151 1.88 -1.40 -17.15
CA ILE A 151 0.75 -1.80 -17.99
C ILE A 151 0.46 -0.81 -19.13
N GLY A 152 1.15 0.33 -19.17
CA GLY A 152 0.99 1.39 -20.19
C GLY A 152 -0.30 2.20 -20.09
N LYS A 153 -1.06 2.10 -18.98
CA LYS A 153 -2.32 2.83 -18.74
C LYS A 153 -2.65 2.88 -17.24
N PRO A 154 -3.54 3.77 -16.76
CA PRO A 154 -4.02 3.71 -15.39
C PRO A 154 -4.73 2.38 -15.10
N PRO A 155 -4.35 1.62 -14.05
CA PRO A 155 -5.08 0.42 -13.66
C PRO A 155 -6.39 0.79 -12.98
N PRO A 156 -7.35 -0.14 -12.85
CA PRO A 156 -8.45 0.07 -11.92
C PRO A 156 -7.92 0.13 -10.48
N PHE A 157 -8.26 1.20 -9.76
CA PHE A 157 -7.82 1.41 -8.39
C PHE A 157 -8.91 2.03 -7.52
N ILE A 158 -8.77 1.88 -6.19
CA ILE A 158 -9.56 2.60 -5.18
C ILE A 158 -8.61 3.25 -4.17
N SER A 159 -8.77 4.57 -3.96
CA SER A 159 -8.17 5.27 -2.81
C SER A 159 -9.16 5.29 -1.65
N VAL A 160 -8.80 4.72 -0.51
CA VAL A 160 -9.71 4.63 0.64
C VAL A 160 -9.86 5.94 1.42
N ASP A 161 -8.96 6.89 1.20
CA ASP A 161 -8.89 8.19 1.89
C ASP A 161 -9.45 9.36 1.06
N GLY A 162 -10.02 9.08 -0.13
CA GLY A 162 -10.61 10.08 -1.01
C GLY A 162 -9.62 11.02 -1.71
N TYR A 163 -8.31 10.88 -1.49
CA TYR A 163 -7.30 11.60 -2.27
C TYR A 163 -7.25 11.05 -3.70
N SER A 164 -7.01 11.92 -4.68
CA SER A 164 -6.78 11.51 -6.07
C SER A 164 -5.30 11.23 -6.30
N TRP A 165 -4.99 10.26 -7.16
CA TRP A 165 -3.61 9.90 -7.49
C TRP A 165 -2.79 11.10 -8.02
N GLY A 166 -3.44 12.00 -8.77
CA GLY A 166 -2.81 13.16 -9.39
C GLY A 166 -2.97 14.51 -8.66
N ARG A 167 -3.50 14.57 -7.42
CA ARG A 167 -3.78 15.88 -6.79
C ARG A 167 -2.53 16.74 -6.62
N HIS A 168 -1.39 16.13 -6.27
CA HIS A 168 -0.11 16.85 -6.16
C HIS A 168 0.52 17.18 -7.53
N ALA A 169 0.34 16.32 -8.53
CA ALA A 169 0.88 16.57 -9.88
C ALA A 169 0.17 17.75 -10.57
N LEU A 170 -1.12 17.96 -10.29
CA LEU A 170 -1.89 19.06 -10.89
C LEU A 170 -1.69 20.39 -10.16
N GLU A 171 -1.47 20.40 -8.85
CA GLU A 171 -1.15 21.61 -8.10
C GLU A 171 0.26 22.13 -8.44
N GLU A 172 1.27 21.26 -8.50
CA GLU A 172 2.64 21.65 -8.91
C GLU A 172 2.72 22.01 -10.40
N MET A 173 2.00 21.31 -11.29
CA MET A 173 1.95 21.70 -12.71
C MET A 173 1.22 23.02 -12.94
N TRP A 174 0.21 23.36 -12.12
CA TRP A 174 -0.49 24.64 -12.19
C TRP A 174 0.41 25.81 -11.76
N GLU A 175 1.22 25.63 -10.70
CA GLU A 175 2.19 26.64 -10.27
C GLU A 175 3.31 26.83 -11.31
N VAL A 176 3.84 25.74 -11.87
CA VAL A 176 4.88 25.81 -12.93
C VAL A 176 4.33 26.43 -14.23
N THR A 177 3.06 26.22 -14.57
CA THR A 177 2.46 26.88 -15.74
C THR A 177 2.15 28.35 -15.49
N GLN A 178 1.95 28.80 -14.26
CA GLN A 178 1.81 30.22 -13.91
C GLN A 178 3.15 30.98 -13.97
N GLU A 179 4.27 30.34 -13.62
CA GLU A 179 5.61 30.95 -13.78
C GLU A 179 6.06 31.04 -15.24
N LEU A 180 5.63 30.13 -16.11
CA LEU A 180 5.94 30.16 -17.55
C LEU A 180 5.03 31.11 -18.37
N LEU A 181 3.97 31.64 -17.75
CA LEU A 181 3.02 32.58 -18.36
C LEU A 181 3.18 34.03 -17.86
N ASN A 182 4.22 34.30 -17.04
CA ASN A 182 4.71 35.63 -16.68
C ASN A 182 6.13 35.85 -17.25
#